data_AF-A0A828T6F8-F1
#
_entry.id   AF-A0A828T6F8-F1
#
_cell.length_a   1.000
_cell.length_b   1.000
_cell.length_c   1.000
_cell.angle_alpha   90.00
_cell.angle_beta   90.00
_cell.angle_gamma   90.00
#
_symmetry.space_group_name_H-M   'P 1'
#
loop_
_entity.id
_entity.type
_entity.pdbx_description
1 polymer ?
#
loop_
_entity_poly.entity_id
_entity_poly.type
_entity_poly.pdbx_seq_one_letter_code
_entity_poly.pdbx_strand_id
1 'polypeptide(L)'
;MLAKILSDDFDVLLLDEPTNHLDEAMIRWLEEYLRSYKGTVIMVTHDRYFLDRVTNRILEISHGKMYGYDSDYSGFLELKAQREEMESASERKRQSVLRMELEWAKRGCRARTTKQRARLERLEQLKNGNTPIKDQTVELDSVETRMGKKTIELHHVSKKYGEKVILDDFSYIVLKNQRLGIIGPNGCGKSTLMKMIAGQVIPDSGNIEIGETIKIGYFAQEEQEMDPSQRVIDYVKDIAEYITTREGKISASALLERFLFTPDMQYAPIGKLSGGEKRRLHLLGVLAENANVLLFDEAGNNLDIPTLTILEDYLNSFSGIVITVSHDRYFLDNIVDRIFELDGKGHIRQFEGGYTDYLNVKKRESASTQFTDKTENSRGNLPKDPAESNPKSWKQNAPQKVKFSYKEQREFETIDDDIAALEERIEKIKMQINANATNSVKLKELFEEQEKVQAQLDEKTERWVYLNEIAEKIGCV
;
A
#
# COMPACT_ATOMS: atom_id res chain seq x y z
N MET A 1 -21.46 12.37 19.84
CA MET A 1 -22.37 11.60 18.95
C MET A 1 -22.16 10.11 19.14
N LEU A 2 -20.93 9.60 19.00
CA LEU A 2 -20.56 8.21 19.26
C LEU A 2 -21.09 7.69 20.60
N ALA A 3 -20.81 8.40 21.71
CA ALA A 3 -21.30 8.03 23.04
C ALA A 3 -22.83 7.95 23.18
N LYS A 4 -23.59 8.67 22.36
CA LYS A 4 -25.06 8.60 22.35
C LYS A 4 -25.55 7.34 21.64
N ILE A 5 -24.92 7.00 20.51
CA ILE A 5 -25.24 5.81 19.72
C ILE A 5 -24.85 4.53 20.49
N LEU A 6 -23.71 4.55 21.18
CA LEU A 6 -23.24 3.41 21.98
C LEU A 6 -24.01 3.24 23.30
N SER A 7 -24.86 4.18 23.69
CA SER A 7 -25.67 4.10 24.91
C SER A 7 -27.01 3.41 24.71
N ASP A 8 -27.43 3.23 23.45
CA ASP A 8 -28.68 2.55 23.09
C ASP A 8 -28.38 1.11 22.66
N ASP A 9 -29.29 0.19 22.97
CA ASP A 9 -29.20 -1.20 22.53
C ASP A 9 -29.67 -1.32 21.07
N PHE A 10 -28.71 -1.42 20.15
CA PHE A 10 -28.97 -1.76 18.75
C PHE A 10 -28.59 -3.21 18.47
N ASP A 11 -29.24 -3.86 17.50
CA ASP A 11 -28.84 -5.18 16.99
C ASP A 11 -27.77 -5.08 15.89
N VAL A 12 -27.78 -3.95 15.17
CA VAL A 12 -26.86 -3.65 14.06
C VAL A 12 -26.32 -2.23 14.25
N LEU A 13 -24.99 -2.12 14.27
CA LEU A 13 -24.27 -0.86 14.41
C LEU A 13 -23.60 -0.52 13.07
N LEU A 14 -23.92 0.66 12.53
CA LEU A 14 -23.27 1.21 11.34
C LEU A 14 -22.37 2.37 11.77
N LEU A 15 -21.06 2.22 11.60
CA LEU A 15 -20.06 3.23 11.98
C LEU A 15 -19.30 3.71 10.74
N ASP A 16 -19.28 5.02 10.53
CA ASP A 16 -18.48 5.63 9.48
C ASP A 16 -17.32 6.38 10.14
N GLU A 17 -16.09 5.94 9.88
CA GLU A 17 -14.83 6.42 10.47
C GLU A 17 -14.88 6.70 11.99
N PRO A 18 -15.20 5.69 12.82
CA PRO A 18 -15.42 5.90 14.26
C PRO A 18 -14.14 6.23 15.02
N THR A 19 -12.97 5.96 14.45
CA THR A 19 -11.64 6.23 15.03
C THR A 19 -11.20 7.68 14.81
N ASN A 20 -11.88 8.43 13.94
CA ASN A 20 -11.44 9.77 13.57
C ASN A 20 -11.51 10.74 14.78
N HIS A 21 -10.46 11.54 14.94
CA HIS A 21 -10.29 12.49 16.05
C HIS A 21 -10.38 11.87 17.47
N LEU A 22 -10.26 10.55 17.62
CA LEU A 22 -10.17 9.90 18.93
C LEU A 22 -8.74 9.84 19.42
N ASP A 23 -8.55 10.00 20.74
CA ASP A 23 -7.26 9.77 21.35
C ASP A 23 -6.99 8.27 21.54
N GLU A 24 -5.74 7.92 21.86
CA GLU A 24 -5.34 6.52 22.02
C GLU A 24 -6.17 5.76 23.06
N ALA A 25 -6.52 6.43 24.17
CA ALA A 25 -7.28 5.82 25.24
C ALA A 25 -8.70 5.49 24.81
N MET A 26 -9.36 6.41 24.09
CA MET A 26 -10.68 6.22 23.53
C MET A 26 -10.69 5.17 22.41
N ILE A 27 -9.66 5.13 21.55
CA ILE A 27 -9.54 4.10 20.52
C ILE A 27 -9.47 2.72 21.17
N ARG A 28 -8.66 2.53 22.22
CA ARG A 28 -8.59 1.25 22.94
C ARG A 28 -9.90 0.87 23.61
N TRP A 29 -10.55 1.84 24.26
CA TRP A 29 -11.86 1.60 24.85
C TRP A 29 -12.88 1.17 23.80
N LEU A 30 -12.85 1.80 22.62
CA LEU A 30 -13.72 1.45 21.50
C LEU A 30 -13.40 0.06 20.94
N GLU A 31 -12.12 -0.29 20.80
CA GLU A 31 -11.66 -1.65 20.43
C GLU A 31 -12.26 -2.69 21.38
N GLU A 32 -12.13 -2.49 22.70
CA GLU A 32 -12.65 -3.40 23.72
C GLU A 32 -14.18 -3.48 23.70
N TYR A 33 -14.85 -2.34 23.56
CA TYR A 33 -16.29 -2.25 23.48
C TYR A 33 -16.84 -3.04 22.29
N LEU A 34 -16.33 -2.78 21.08
CA LEU A 34 -16.80 -3.43 19.86
C LEU A 34 -16.50 -4.93 19.84
N ARG A 35 -15.39 -5.38 20.44
CA ARG A 35 -15.11 -6.82 20.58
C ARG A 35 -16.07 -7.54 21.52
N SER A 36 -16.59 -6.83 22.53
CA SER A 36 -17.54 -7.38 23.49
C SER A 36 -19.01 -7.27 23.03
N TYR A 37 -19.26 -6.52 21.96
CA TYR A 37 -20.59 -6.25 21.45
C TYR A 37 -21.20 -7.50 20.82
N LYS A 38 -22.45 -7.81 21.18
CA LYS A 38 -23.14 -9.05 20.77
C LYS A 38 -23.93 -8.93 19.46
N GLY A 39 -24.02 -7.72 18.90
CA GLY A 39 -24.70 -7.45 17.64
C GLY A 39 -23.78 -7.51 16.42
N THR A 40 -24.32 -7.15 15.25
CA THR A 40 -23.52 -7.01 14.02
C THR A 40 -22.96 -5.61 13.93
N VAL A 41 -21.65 -5.47 13.73
CA VAL A 41 -21.01 -4.16 13.48
C VAL A 41 -20.55 -4.11 12.05
N ILE A 42 -21.02 -3.12 11.30
CA ILE A 42 -20.49 -2.76 9.99
C ILE A 42 -19.81 -1.40 10.18
N MET A 43 -18.53 -1.35 9.87
CA MET A 43 -17.77 -0.12 10.00
C MET A 43 -16.93 0.14 8.75
N VAL A 44 -16.77 1.42 8.44
CA VAL A 44 -15.79 1.92 7.47
C VAL A 44 -14.70 2.59 8.29
N THR A 45 -13.47 2.15 8.15
CA THR A 45 -12.33 2.84 8.76
C THR A 45 -11.05 2.71 7.93
N HIS A 46 -10.19 3.72 8.00
CA HIS A 46 -8.83 3.67 7.49
C HIS A 46 -7.79 3.15 8.51
N ASP A 47 -8.15 2.96 9.79
CA ASP A 47 -7.22 2.47 10.81
C ASP A 47 -6.98 0.95 10.67
N ARG A 48 -5.80 0.61 10.15
CA ARG A 48 -5.37 -0.77 9.87
C ARG A 48 -5.29 -1.63 11.13
N TYR A 49 -4.79 -1.08 12.25
CA TYR A 49 -4.70 -1.82 13.51
C TYR A 49 -6.06 -2.05 14.15
N PHE A 50 -6.97 -1.08 13.99
CA PHE A 50 -8.33 -1.21 14.47
C PHE A 50 -9.09 -2.28 13.68
N LEU A 51 -8.96 -2.29 12.35
CA LEU A 51 -9.51 -3.34 11.50
C LEU A 51 -8.97 -4.72 11.92
N ASP A 52 -7.66 -4.83 12.11
CA ASP A 52 -7.02 -6.11 12.43
C ASP A 52 -7.49 -6.70 13.77
N ARG A 53 -7.79 -5.86 14.76
CA ARG A 53 -8.20 -6.31 16.10
C ARG A 53 -9.69 -6.53 16.28
N VAL A 54 -10.52 -5.76 15.57
CA VAL A 54 -11.98 -5.74 15.79
C VAL A 54 -12.71 -6.56 14.73
N THR A 55 -12.23 -6.59 13.49
CA THR A 55 -12.95 -7.25 12.39
C THR A 55 -12.66 -8.74 12.33
N ASN A 56 -13.65 -9.48 11.86
CA ASN A 56 -13.58 -10.90 11.53
C ASN A 56 -13.80 -11.16 10.03
N ARG A 57 -14.27 -10.15 9.30
CA ARG A 57 -14.59 -10.20 7.89
C ARG A 57 -14.38 -8.82 7.27
N ILE A 58 -13.73 -8.77 6.12
CA ILE A 58 -13.46 -7.55 5.36
C ILE A 58 -14.24 -7.58 4.05
N LEU A 59 -14.88 -6.47 3.73
CA LEU A 59 -15.57 -6.24 2.47
C LEU A 59 -14.79 -5.20 1.66
N GLU A 60 -14.15 -5.65 0.58
CA GLU A 60 -13.45 -4.78 -0.37
C GLU A 60 -14.41 -4.39 -1.50
N ILE A 61 -14.52 -3.09 -1.77
CA ILE A 61 -15.23 -2.57 -2.94
C ILE A 61 -14.17 -2.06 -3.92
N SER A 62 -13.99 -2.79 -5.04
CA SER A 62 -13.01 -2.43 -6.08
C SER A 62 -13.65 -2.55 -7.47
N HIS A 63 -13.47 -1.50 -8.29
CA HIS A 63 -14.00 -1.39 -9.66
C HIS A 63 -15.50 -1.75 -9.80
N GLY A 64 -16.32 -1.35 -8.81
CA GLY A 64 -17.76 -1.62 -8.81
C GLY A 64 -18.13 -3.08 -8.50
N LYS A 65 -17.17 -3.92 -8.09
CA LYS A 65 -17.38 -5.26 -7.56
C LYS A 65 -17.10 -5.29 -6.07
N MET A 66 -17.83 -6.14 -5.35
CA MET A 66 -17.65 -6.35 -3.92
C MET A 66 -17.04 -7.73 -3.69
N TYR A 67 -15.97 -7.79 -2.91
CA TYR A 67 -15.28 -9.01 -2.53
C TYR A 67 -15.31 -9.14 -1.01
N GLY A 68 -15.69 -10.31 -0.51
CA GLY A 68 -15.72 -10.59 0.92
C GLY A 68 -14.63 -11.57 1.31
N TYR A 69 -13.90 -11.25 2.37
CA TYR A 69 -12.80 -12.04 2.93
C TYR A 69 -13.09 -12.33 4.39
N ASP A 70 -13.12 -13.61 4.77
CA ASP A 70 -13.33 -14.05 6.14
C ASP A 70 -11.99 -14.07 6.90
N SER A 71 -11.39 -12.89 7.07
CA SER A 71 -10.11 -12.69 7.76
C SER A 71 -10.05 -11.32 8.42
N ASP A 72 -9.01 -11.11 9.22
CA ASP A 72 -8.55 -9.80 9.68
C ASP A 72 -7.88 -9.01 8.52
N TYR A 73 -7.38 -7.81 8.83
CA TYR A 73 -6.80 -6.90 7.84
C TYR A 73 -5.48 -7.41 7.26
N SER A 74 -4.62 -7.99 8.10
CA SER A 74 -3.38 -8.62 7.64
C SER A 74 -3.67 -9.80 6.70
N GLY A 75 -4.58 -10.69 7.06
CA GLY A 75 -4.98 -11.81 6.21
C GLY A 75 -5.66 -11.36 4.91
N PHE A 76 -6.42 -10.27 4.95
CA PHE A 76 -7.03 -9.68 3.75
C PHE A 76 -5.96 -9.22 2.75
N LEU A 77 -4.90 -8.56 3.21
CA LEU A 77 -3.81 -8.11 2.35
C LEU A 77 -3.13 -9.29 1.64
N GLU A 78 -2.90 -10.39 2.34
CA GLU A 78 -2.32 -11.61 1.76
C GLU A 78 -3.26 -12.23 0.71
N LEU A 79 -4.54 -12.39 1.04
CA LEU A 79 -5.54 -12.95 0.12
C LEU A 79 -5.76 -12.06 -1.11
N LYS A 80 -5.72 -10.74 -0.92
CA LYS A 80 -5.78 -9.76 -2.00
C LYS A 80 -4.55 -9.86 -2.90
N ALA A 81 -3.35 -9.92 -2.34
CA ALA A 81 -2.12 -10.07 -3.12
C ALA A 81 -2.13 -11.38 -3.94
N GLN A 82 -2.59 -12.48 -3.37
CA GLN A 82 -2.78 -13.74 -4.09
C GLN A 82 -3.79 -13.61 -5.24
N ARG A 83 -4.92 -12.91 -5.02
CA ARG A 83 -5.91 -12.64 -6.06
C ARG A 83 -5.31 -11.83 -7.20
N GLU A 84 -4.63 -10.74 -6.90
CA GLU A 84 -4.00 -9.87 -7.89
C GLU A 84 -2.90 -10.60 -8.65
N GLU A 85 -2.12 -11.45 -7.99
CA GLU A 85 -1.12 -12.30 -8.64
C GLU A 85 -1.79 -13.27 -9.62
N MET A 86 -2.85 -13.97 -9.20
CA MET A 86 -3.62 -14.88 -10.06
C MET A 86 -4.26 -14.15 -11.25
N GLU A 87 -4.85 -12.98 -11.03
CA GLU A 87 -5.43 -12.14 -12.09
C GLU A 87 -4.35 -11.70 -13.08
N SER A 88 -3.20 -11.24 -12.60
CA SER A 88 -2.08 -10.83 -13.44
C SER A 88 -1.48 -12.00 -14.24
N ALA A 89 -1.41 -13.20 -13.65
CA ALA A 89 -0.93 -14.40 -14.33
C ALA A 89 -1.91 -14.86 -15.42
N SER A 90 -3.21 -14.83 -15.13
CA SER A 90 -4.28 -15.11 -16.09
C SER A 90 -4.25 -14.13 -17.26
N GLU A 91 -4.04 -12.83 -16.99
CA GLU A 91 -3.86 -11.81 -18.01
C GLU A 91 -2.62 -12.02 -18.86
N ARG A 92 -1.45 -12.30 -18.26
CA ARG A 92 -0.22 -12.57 -19.03
C ARG A 92 -0.43 -13.74 -19.97
N LYS A 93 -1.07 -14.82 -19.49
CA LYS A 93 -1.44 -15.99 -20.31
C LYS A 93 -2.37 -15.57 -21.45
N ARG A 94 -3.41 -14.77 -21.17
CA ARG A 94 -4.34 -14.24 -22.18
C ARG A 94 -3.67 -13.35 -23.22
N GLN A 95 -2.80 -12.44 -22.81
CA GLN A 95 -2.06 -11.54 -23.70
C GLN A 95 -1.07 -12.32 -24.59
N SER A 96 -0.38 -13.31 -24.02
CA SER A 96 0.51 -14.19 -24.78
C SER A 96 -0.26 -14.95 -25.86
N VAL A 97 -1.38 -15.59 -25.49
CA VAL A 97 -2.29 -16.27 -26.44
C VAL A 97 -2.78 -15.30 -27.52
N LEU A 98 -3.24 -14.10 -27.13
CA LEU A 98 -3.72 -13.10 -28.08
C LEU A 98 -2.63 -12.66 -29.07
N ARG A 99 -1.41 -12.42 -28.60
CA ARG A 99 -0.26 -12.05 -29.44
C ARG A 99 0.05 -13.15 -30.45
N MET A 100 0.08 -14.40 -29.99
CA MET A 100 0.35 -15.56 -30.85
C MET A 100 -0.73 -15.75 -31.91
N GLU A 101 -2.00 -15.62 -31.54
CA GLU A 101 -3.11 -15.70 -32.49
C GLU A 101 -3.08 -14.54 -33.51
N LEU A 102 -2.67 -13.33 -33.09
CA LEU A 102 -2.48 -12.19 -33.99
C LEU A 102 -1.33 -12.39 -34.98
N GLU A 103 -0.20 -12.95 -34.53
CA GLU A 103 0.93 -13.27 -35.42
C GLU A 103 0.54 -14.35 -36.45
N TRP A 104 -0.19 -15.36 -36.01
CA TRP A 104 -0.76 -16.37 -36.92
C TRP A 104 -1.70 -15.74 -37.95
N ALA A 105 -2.60 -14.84 -37.52
CA ALA A 105 -3.48 -14.11 -38.43
C ALA A 105 -2.70 -13.23 -39.44
N LYS A 106 -1.62 -12.57 -38.99
CA LYS A 106 -0.74 -11.73 -39.83
C LYS A 106 0.09 -12.53 -40.83
N ARG A 107 0.48 -13.76 -40.53
CA ARG A 107 1.21 -14.66 -41.45
C ARG A 107 0.37 -15.12 -42.66
N GLY A 108 -0.87 -14.65 -42.78
CA GLY A 108 -1.65 -14.70 -44.01
C GLY A 108 -2.33 -16.05 -44.20
N CYS A 109 -3.45 -16.27 -43.50
CA CYS A 109 -4.30 -17.41 -43.78
C CYS A 109 -5.22 -17.12 -44.98
N ARG A 110 -5.16 -17.97 -46.02
CA ARG A 110 -6.21 -18.04 -47.05
C ARG A 110 -7.46 -18.64 -46.40
N ALA A 111 -8.38 -17.78 -45.96
CA ALA A 111 -9.61 -18.12 -45.25
C ALA A 111 -10.53 -19.07 -46.05
N ARG A 112 -10.36 -20.39 -45.89
CA ARG A 112 -11.20 -21.39 -46.60
C ARG A 112 -11.74 -22.53 -45.75
N THR A 113 -11.47 -22.60 -44.43
CA THR A 113 -11.98 -23.70 -43.59
C THR A 113 -12.73 -23.24 -42.33
N THR A 114 -13.72 -24.04 -41.89
CA THR A 114 -14.60 -23.80 -40.73
C THR A 114 -13.84 -23.67 -39.40
N LYS A 115 -12.72 -24.38 -39.24
CA LYS A 115 -11.83 -24.27 -38.06
C LYS A 115 -11.23 -22.87 -37.89
N GLN A 116 -10.90 -22.19 -38.98
CA GLN A 116 -10.30 -20.85 -38.92
C GLN A 116 -11.32 -19.79 -38.52
N ARG A 117 -12.61 -20.00 -38.82
CA ARG A 117 -13.69 -19.08 -38.46
C ARG A 117 -13.98 -19.09 -36.96
N ALA A 118 -14.04 -20.26 -36.33
CA ALA A 118 -14.18 -20.41 -34.88
C ALA A 118 -12.99 -19.83 -34.10
N ARG A 119 -11.79 -19.88 -34.67
CA ARG A 119 -10.57 -19.32 -34.07
C ARG A 119 -10.53 -17.80 -34.19
N LEU A 120 -10.98 -17.23 -35.31
CA LEU A 120 -11.18 -15.78 -35.46
C LEU A 120 -12.23 -15.23 -34.48
N GLU A 121 -13.32 -15.96 -34.28
CA GLU A 121 -14.38 -15.61 -33.33
C GLU A 121 -13.88 -15.65 -31.88
N ARG A 122 -13.04 -16.64 -31.54
CA ARG A 122 -12.34 -16.70 -30.25
C ARG A 122 -11.36 -15.54 -30.06
N LEU A 123 -10.66 -15.14 -31.12
CA LEU A 123 -9.75 -13.99 -31.13
C LEU A 123 -10.51 -12.67 -30.92
N GLU A 124 -11.69 -12.51 -31.52
CA GLU A 124 -12.59 -11.36 -31.29
C GLU A 124 -13.10 -11.33 -29.84
N GLN A 125 -13.51 -12.47 -29.28
CA GLN A 125 -13.89 -12.57 -27.86
C GLN A 125 -12.72 -12.23 -26.92
N LEU A 126 -11.52 -12.70 -27.25
CA LEU A 126 -10.29 -12.42 -26.51
C LEU A 126 -9.82 -10.96 -26.65
N LYS A 127 -10.22 -10.23 -27.70
CA LYS A 127 -10.00 -8.79 -27.82
C LYS A 127 -11.02 -7.97 -27.01
N ASN A 128 -12.26 -8.45 -26.94
CA ASN A 128 -13.36 -7.71 -26.32
C ASN A 128 -13.42 -7.82 -24.80
N GLY A 129 -12.68 -8.74 -24.17
CA GLY A 129 -12.62 -8.77 -22.72
C GLY A 129 -11.88 -7.54 -22.18
N ASN A 130 -12.52 -6.80 -21.27
CA ASN A 130 -11.93 -5.63 -20.63
C ASN A 130 -10.54 -5.95 -20.05
N THR A 131 -9.58 -5.06 -20.29
CA THR A 131 -8.30 -5.06 -19.58
C THR A 131 -8.55 -4.46 -18.19
N PRO A 132 -8.27 -5.20 -17.11
CA PRO A 132 -8.27 -4.62 -15.77
C PRO A 132 -7.27 -3.47 -15.68
N ILE A 133 -7.65 -2.44 -14.94
CA ILE A 133 -6.79 -1.31 -14.62
C ILE A 133 -5.79 -1.83 -13.58
N LYS A 134 -4.50 -1.78 -13.88
CA LYS A 134 -3.46 -2.11 -12.90
C LYS A 134 -3.23 -0.90 -11.99
N ASP A 135 -3.37 -1.10 -10.70
CA ASP A 135 -2.78 -0.19 -9.71
C ASP A 135 -1.27 -0.37 -9.77
N GLN A 136 -0.56 0.65 -10.30
CA GLN A 136 0.90 0.64 -10.35
C GLN A 136 1.45 1.07 -8.99
N THR A 137 2.10 0.15 -8.28
CA THR A 137 2.97 0.47 -7.14
C THR A 137 4.26 1.07 -7.69
N VAL A 138 4.36 2.40 -7.70
CA VAL A 138 5.57 3.10 -8.14
C VAL A 138 6.33 3.57 -6.92
N GLU A 139 7.53 3.01 -6.70
CA GLU A 139 8.44 3.44 -5.65
C GLU A 139 8.87 4.90 -5.87
N LEU A 140 8.82 5.69 -4.79
CA LEU A 140 9.23 7.09 -4.78
C LEU A 140 10.61 7.19 -4.16
N ASP A 141 11.59 7.63 -4.94
CA ASP A 141 12.93 7.97 -4.45
C ASP A 141 13.11 9.50 -4.40
N SER A 142 13.19 10.07 -3.21
CA SER A 142 13.47 11.51 -3.05
C SER A 142 14.98 11.84 -3.12
N VAL A 143 15.33 13.05 -3.57
CA VAL A 143 16.72 13.55 -3.56
C VAL A 143 17.08 14.14 -2.21
N GLU A 144 18.31 13.86 -1.78
CA GLU A 144 18.98 14.57 -0.69
C GLU A 144 19.05 16.07 -0.98
N THR A 145 18.22 16.85 -0.30
CA THR A 145 18.38 18.30 -0.26
C THR A 145 19.53 18.63 0.69
N ARG A 146 20.49 19.45 0.25
CA ARG A 146 21.67 19.80 1.06
C ARG A 146 21.25 20.48 2.37
N MET A 147 21.48 19.82 3.49
CA MET A 147 21.24 20.37 4.82
C MET A 147 22.56 20.85 5.45
N GLY A 148 22.60 22.09 5.93
CA GLY A 148 23.73 22.71 6.63
C GLY A 148 24.03 22.04 7.98
N LYS A 149 25.01 22.54 8.73
CA LYS A 149 25.36 21.96 10.05
C LYS A 149 24.30 22.26 11.12
N LYS A 150 23.67 23.42 11.06
CA LYS A 150 22.56 23.80 11.93
C LYS A 150 21.23 23.26 11.37
N THR A 151 20.47 22.58 12.22
CA THR A 151 19.16 22.00 11.95
C THR A 151 18.09 22.82 12.70
N ILE A 152 17.17 22.17 13.43
CA ILE A 152 16.17 22.83 14.28
C ILE A 152 16.60 22.64 15.73
N GLU A 153 16.79 23.73 16.45
CA GLU A 153 17.20 23.73 17.85
C GLU A 153 16.17 24.50 18.69
N LEU A 154 15.55 23.80 19.65
CA LEU A 154 14.67 24.37 20.65
C LEU A 154 15.50 24.61 21.92
N HIS A 155 15.51 25.85 22.40
CA HIS A 155 16.25 26.28 23.59
C HIS A 155 15.28 26.83 24.64
N HIS A 156 15.06 26.06 25.71
CA HIS A 156 14.26 26.45 26.89
C HIS A 156 12.86 26.98 26.52
N VAL A 157 12.21 26.31 25.56
CA VAL A 157 10.96 26.76 24.97
C VAL A 157 9.80 26.50 25.92
N SER A 158 9.05 27.55 26.26
CA SER A 158 7.80 27.43 27.00
C SER A 158 6.65 28.13 26.28
N LYS A 159 5.45 27.56 26.39
CA LYS A 159 4.21 28.11 25.82
C LYS A 159 3.02 27.83 26.73
N LYS A 160 2.19 28.84 26.95
CA LYS A 160 0.92 28.74 27.68
C LYS A 160 -0.20 29.49 26.98
N TYR A 161 -1.42 28.98 27.11
CA TYR A 161 -2.65 29.67 26.72
C TYR A 161 -3.55 29.83 27.95
N GLY A 162 -3.64 31.05 28.47
CA GLY A 162 -4.32 31.31 29.74
C GLY A 162 -3.65 30.53 30.88
N GLU A 163 -4.41 29.68 31.56
CA GLU A 163 -3.93 28.81 32.64
C GLU A 163 -3.34 27.48 32.15
N LYS A 164 -3.53 27.14 30.86
CA LYS A 164 -3.10 25.86 30.30
C LYS A 164 -1.65 25.95 29.81
N VAL A 165 -0.76 25.21 30.47
CA VAL A 165 0.64 25.06 30.07
C VAL A 165 0.72 24.01 28.96
N ILE A 166 1.26 24.39 27.81
CA ILE A 166 1.45 23.51 26.64
C ILE A 166 2.86 22.92 26.64
N LEU A 167 3.86 23.78 26.85
CA LEU A 167 5.26 23.42 26.96
C LEU A 167 5.87 24.18 28.13
N ASP A 168 6.72 23.51 28.91
CA ASP A 168 7.49 24.10 29.99
C ASP A 168 8.96 23.69 29.88
N ASP A 169 9.83 24.67 29.60
CA ASP A 169 11.29 24.56 29.58
C ASP A 169 11.84 23.42 28.72
N PHE A 170 11.33 23.28 27.50
CA PHE A 170 11.75 22.21 26.60
C PHE A 170 12.96 22.61 25.76
N SER A 171 14.02 21.80 25.83
CA SER A 171 15.22 21.96 25.01
C SER A 171 15.47 20.69 24.19
N TYR A 172 15.62 20.85 22.88
CA TYR A 172 15.85 19.72 21.98
C TYR A 172 16.55 20.14 20.68
N ILE A 173 17.51 19.33 20.23
CA ILE A 173 18.20 19.51 18.95
C ILE A 173 17.75 18.39 18.01
N VAL A 174 17.06 18.76 16.94
CA VAL A 174 16.61 17.81 15.91
C VAL A 174 17.78 17.47 15.02
N LEU A 175 18.18 16.21 14.96
CA LEU A 175 19.33 15.78 14.13
C LEU A 175 18.93 15.64 12.67
N LYS A 176 19.93 15.61 11.77
CA LYS A 176 19.70 15.31 10.35
C LYS A 176 19.12 13.92 10.18
N ASN A 177 18.20 13.78 9.22
CA ASN A 177 17.52 12.52 8.92
C ASN A 177 16.75 11.93 10.11
N GLN A 178 16.46 12.74 11.14
CA GLN A 178 15.72 12.28 12.29
C GLN A 178 14.23 12.25 11.97
N ARG A 179 13.58 11.13 12.33
CA ARG A 179 12.14 10.94 12.20
C ARG A 179 11.51 10.96 13.59
N LEU A 180 10.69 11.97 13.85
CA LEU A 180 10.06 12.23 15.14
C LEU A 180 8.55 12.06 15.04
N GLY A 181 8.00 11.25 15.94
CA GLY A 181 6.56 11.08 16.13
C GLY A 181 6.11 11.84 17.36
N ILE A 182 5.05 12.62 17.26
CA ILE A 182 4.47 13.36 18.39
C ILE A 182 3.12 12.72 18.73
N ILE A 183 3.01 12.22 19.96
CA ILE A 183 1.79 11.60 20.49
C ILE A 183 1.35 12.28 21.78
N GLY A 184 0.08 12.12 22.12
CA GLY A 184 -0.51 12.67 23.33
C GLY A 184 -2.03 12.82 23.22
N PRO A 185 -2.72 13.11 24.33
CA PRO A 185 -4.17 13.29 24.32
C PRO A 185 -4.59 14.52 23.51
N ASN A 186 -5.87 14.59 23.15
CA ASN A 186 -6.37 15.73 22.38
C ASN A 186 -6.31 17.02 23.20
N GLY A 187 -5.88 18.09 22.55
CA GLY A 187 -5.68 19.38 23.19
C GLY A 187 -4.45 19.45 24.11
N CYS A 188 -3.51 18.50 24.10
CA CYS A 188 -2.24 18.64 24.83
C CYS A 188 -1.26 19.62 24.18
N GLY A 189 -1.58 20.13 22.98
CA GLY A 189 -0.80 21.15 22.26
C GLY A 189 0.14 20.62 21.18
N LYS A 190 -0.10 19.42 20.64
CA LYS A 190 0.66 18.82 19.51
C LYS A 190 0.75 19.79 18.32
N SER A 191 -0.40 20.27 17.85
CA SER A 191 -0.49 21.26 16.76
C SER A 191 0.16 22.59 17.12
N THR A 192 0.12 23.01 18.40
CA THR A 192 0.83 24.21 18.85
C THR A 192 2.34 24.04 18.72
N LEU A 193 2.89 22.89 19.12
CA LEU A 193 4.32 22.58 18.95
C LEU A 193 4.71 22.59 17.47
N MET A 194 3.90 22.00 16.59
CA MET A 194 4.12 22.01 15.15
C MET A 194 4.10 23.43 14.58
N LYS A 195 3.10 24.25 14.94
CA LYS A 195 3.00 25.66 14.54
C LYS A 195 4.16 26.51 15.07
N MET A 196 4.71 26.19 16.24
CA MET A 196 5.92 26.86 16.76
C MET A 196 7.16 26.50 15.94
N ILE A 197 7.35 25.22 15.59
CA ILE A 197 8.46 24.77 14.73
C ILE A 197 8.35 25.37 13.32
N ALA A 198 7.13 25.49 12.78
CA ALA A 198 6.86 26.13 11.50
C ALA A 198 7.01 27.67 11.53
N GLY A 199 7.28 28.28 12.69
CA GLY A 199 7.40 29.73 12.85
C GLY A 199 6.08 30.51 12.79
N GLN A 200 4.93 29.83 12.81
CA GLN A 200 3.60 30.46 12.81
C GLN A 200 3.17 30.94 14.20
N VAL A 201 3.71 30.34 15.25
CA VAL A 201 3.45 30.71 16.65
C VAL A 201 4.76 31.01 17.35
N ILE A 202 4.83 32.14 18.04
CA ILE A 202 5.99 32.55 18.81
C ILE A 202 5.91 31.91 20.21
N PRO A 203 6.99 31.32 20.74
CA PRO A 203 7.03 30.84 22.12
C PRO A 203 6.95 31.99 23.11
N ASP A 204 6.44 31.74 24.33
CA ASP A 204 6.33 32.79 25.35
C ASP A 204 7.69 33.04 26.05
N SER A 205 8.51 31.99 26.15
CA SER A 205 9.90 32.06 26.57
C SER A 205 10.75 31.03 25.83
N GLY A 206 12.07 31.24 25.84
CA GLY A 206 13.01 30.43 25.06
C GLY A 206 13.15 30.91 23.61
N ASN A 207 13.85 30.14 22.80
CA ASN A 207 14.06 30.43 21.39
C ASN A 207 14.05 29.15 20.54
N ILE A 208 13.55 29.25 19.31
CA ILE A 208 13.64 28.19 18.31
C ILE A 208 14.56 28.70 17.20
N GLU A 209 15.76 28.14 17.11
CA GLU A 209 16.71 28.43 16.03
C GLU A 209 16.50 27.45 14.87
N ILE A 210 16.28 28.01 13.69
CA ILE A 210 16.14 27.26 12.43
C ILE A 210 17.34 27.61 11.55
N GLY A 211 18.11 26.61 11.12
CA GLY A 211 19.26 26.82 10.24
C GLY A 211 18.87 27.44 8.88
N GLU A 212 19.74 28.30 8.33
CA GLU A 212 19.49 29.05 7.09
C GLU A 212 19.18 28.19 5.86
N THR A 213 19.68 26.96 5.84
CA THR A 213 19.46 26.01 4.73
C THR A 213 18.14 25.24 4.86
N ILE A 214 17.37 25.44 5.93
CA ILE A 214 16.16 24.67 6.21
C ILE A 214 14.98 25.24 5.44
N LYS A 215 14.28 24.36 4.74
CA LYS A 215 13.01 24.60 4.07
C LYS A 215 11.99 23.66 4.67
N ILE A 216 11.02 24.22 5.36
CA ILE A 216 9.97 23.49 6.05
C ILE A 216 8.76 23.38 5.13
N GLY A 217 8.37 22.16 4.77
CA GLY A 217 7.07 21.85 4.17
C GLY A 217 6.11 21.49 5.29
N TYR A 218 5.02 22.25 5.44
CA TYR A 218 4.06 22.06 6.52
C TYR A 218 2.69 21.63 6.00
N PHE A 219 2.33 20.39 6.30
CA PHE A 219 1.01 19.84 6.07
C PHE A 219 0.17 20.02 7.33
N ALA A 220 -0.63 21.10 7.33
CA ALA A 220 -1.50 21.46 8.45
C ALA A 220 -2.83 20.68 8.43
N GLN A 221 -3.47 20.57 9.60
CA GLN A 221 -4.79 19.94 9.74
C GLN A 221 -5.91 20.72 9.01
N GLU A 222 -5.80 22.04 8.94
CA GLU A 222 -6.74 22.94 8.28
C GLU A 222 -6.47 22.95 6.75
N GLU A 223 -7.52 22.79 5.94
CA GLU A 223 -7.41 22.87 4.48
C GLU A 223 -6.90 24.27 4.07
N GLN A 224 -5.81 24.31 3.31
CA GLN A 224 -5.41 25.55 2.64
C GLN A 224 -6.46 25.92 1.59
N GLU A 225 -6.80 27.21 1.53
CA GLU A 225 -7.65 27.72 0.45
C GLU A 225 -6.93 27.57 -0.88
N MET A 226 -7.39 26.60 -1.68
CA MET A 226 -6.97 26.39 -3.06
C MET A 226 -7.92 27.13 -3.99
N ASP A 227 -7.41 27.71 -5.07
CA ASP A 227 -8.26 28.34 -6.08
C ASP A 227 -9.14 27.26 -6.76
N PRO A 228 -10.47 27.28 -6.57
CA PRO A 228 -11.35 26.25 -7.12
C PRO A 228 -11.41 26.26 -8.65
N SER A 229 -10.99 27.35 -9.30
CA SER A 229 -10.97 27.49 -10.76
C SER A 229 -9.68 26.98 -11.40
N GLN A 230 -8.60 26.88 -10.62
CA GLN A 230 -7.31 26.37 -11.07
C GLN A 230 -7.40 24.86 -11.37
N ARG A 231 -6.64 24.40 -12.37
CA ARG A 231 -6.54 22.97 -12.68
C ARG A 231 -5.58 22.28 -11.73
N VAL A 232 -5.85 21.02 -11.45
CA VAL A 232 -5.02 20.17 -10.58
C VAL A 232 -3.55 20.18 -11.01
N ILE A 233 -3.29 20.00 -12.31
CA ILE A 233 -1.91 20.00 -12.83
C ILE A 233 -1.23 21.36 -12.73
N ASP A 234 -1.99 22.46 -12.86
CA ASP A 234 -1.43 23.81 -12.82
C ASP A 234 -1.03 24.17 -11.38
N TYR A 235 -1.82 23.77 -10.39
CA TYR A 235 -1.47 23.92 -8.97
C TYR A 235 -0.11 23.31 -8.63
N VAL A 236 0.16 22.09 -9.08
CA VAL A 236 1.43 21.41 -8.82
C VAL A 236 2.58 22.05 -9.60
N LYS A 237 2.33 22.43 -10.86
CA LYS A 237 3.33 23.09 -11.71
C LYS A 237 3.75 24.46 -11.19
N ASP A 238 2.82 25.22 -10.63
CA ASP A 238 3.09 26.53 -10.03
C ASP A 238 4.02 26.42 -8.82
N ILE A 239 3.98 25.30 -8.09
CA ILE A 239 4.89 25.00 -6.98
C ILE A 239 6.23 24.48 -7.50
N ALA A 240 6.19 23.43 -8.33
CA ALA A 240 7.38 22.85 -8.94
C ALA A 240 7.08 22.21 -10.30
N GLU A 241 7.63 22.80 -11.37
CA GLU A 241 7.50 22.26 -12.72
C GLU A 241 8.18 20.89 -12.88
N TYR A 242 9.30 20.69 -12.17
CA TYR A 242 10.04 19.43 -12.11
C TYR A 242 10.54 19.17 -10.70
N ILE A 243 10.35 17.94 -10.21
CA ILE A 243 10.93 17.47 -8.94
C ILE A 243 12.20 16.69 -9.28
N THR A 244 13.32 17.10 -8.71
CA THR A 244 14.56 16.33 -8.79
C THR A 244 14.47 15.11 -7.89
N THR A 245 14.57 13.92 -8.49
CA THR A 245 14.70 12.61 -7.84
C THR A 245 16.06 11.97 -8.15
N ARG A 246 16.44 10.92 -7.41
CA ARG A 246 17.78 10.29 -7.55
C ARG A 246 18.00 9.75 -8.96
N GLU A 247 16.93 9.32 -9.61
CA GLU A 247 16.91 8.74 -10.95
C GLU A 247 16.70 9.76 -12.08
N GLY A 248 16.37 11.02 -11.77
CA GLY A 248 16.15 12.07 -12.77
C GLY A 248 15.14 13.14 -12.36
N LYS A 249 14.66 13.92 -13.34
CA LYS A 249 13.58 14.90 -13.13
C LYS A 249 12.22 14.23 -13.37
N ILE A 250 11.37 14.21 -12.35
CA ILE A 250 9.98 13.77 -12.47
C ILE A 250 9.12 15.00 -12.80
N SER A 251 8.25 14.88 -13.80
CA SER A 251 7.28 15.92 -14.14
C SER A 251 6.12 15.94 -13.15
N ALA A 252 5.47 17.09 -12.97
CA ALA A 252 4.27 17.23 -12.13
C ALA A 252 3.17 16.22 -12.51
N SER A 253 3.01 15.91 -13.79
CA SER A 253 2.02 14.92 -14.27
C SER A 253 2.36 13.50 -13.79
N ALA A 254 3.61 13.08 -13.89
CA ALA A 254 4.04 11.77 -13.40
C ALA A 254 3.91 11.64 -11.88
N LEU A 255 4.09 12.73 -11.12
CA LEU A 255 3.85 12.74 -9.68
C LEU A 255 2.35 12.62 -9.36
N LEU A 256 1.49 13.32 -10.09
CA LEU A 256 0.03 13.25 -9.94
C LEU A 256 -0.49 11.83 -10.23
N GLU A 257 -0.02 11.19 -11.30
CA GLU A 257 -0.40 9.80 -11.60
C GLU A 257 -0.04 8.84 -10.47
N ARG A 258 1.12 9.03 -9.83
CA ARG A 258 1.55 8.22 -8.68
C ARG A 258 0.66 8.39 -7.46
N PHE A 259 0.10 9.58 -7.25
CA PHE A 259 -0.87 9.86 -6.17
C PHE A 259 -2.32 9.52 -6.57
N LEU A 260 -2.48 8.64 -7.56
CA LEU A 260 -3.76 8.12 -8.05
C LEU A 260 -4.65 9.20 -8.67
N PHE A 261 -4.06 10.26 -9.26
CA PHE A 261 -4.79 11.20 -10.11
C PHE A 261 -4.72 10.74 -11.56
N THR A 262 -5.87 10.27 -12.07
CA THR A 262 -5.99 9.89 -13.49
C THR A 262 -5.71 11.07 -14.41
N PRO A 263 -5.27 10.83 -15.67
CA PRO A 263 -5.02 11.91 -16.62
C PRO A 263 -6.21 12.87 -16.78
N ASP A 264 -7.44 12.36 -16.73
CA ASP A 264 -8.65 13.19 -16.81
C ASP A 264 -8.82 14.11 -15.60
N MET A 265 -8.51 13.62 -14.39
CA MET A 265 -8.56 14.39 -13.14
C MET A 265 -7.51 15.50 -13.12
N GLN A 266 -6.34 15.30 -13.73
CA GLN A 266 -5.27 16.29 -13.75
C GLN A 266 -5.67 17.59 -14.46
N TYR A 267 -6.55 17.51 -15.47
CA TYR A 267 -7.06 18.68 -16.20
C TYR A 267 -8.39 19.22 -15.65
N ALA A 268 -8.97 18.56 -14.65
CA ALA A 268 -10.18 19.04 -13.99
C ALA A 268 -9.88 20.24 -13.07
N PRO A 269 -10.86 21.14 -12.86
CA PRO A 269 -10.74 22.21 -11.87
C PRO A 269 -10.79 21.63 -10.44
N ILE A 270 -10.00 22.21 -9.54
CA ILE A 270 -9.88 21.78 -8.12
C ILE A 270 -11.24 21.80 -7.41
N GLY A 271 -12.14 22.70 -7.78
CA GLY A 271 -13.49 22.78 -7.23
C GLY A 271 -14.36 21.53 -7.44
N LYS A 272 -14.03 20.67 -8.41
CA LYS A 272 -14.75 19.41 -8.68
C LYS A 272 -14.25 18.21 -7.89
N LEU A 273 -13.09 18.33 -7.24
CA LEU A 273 -12.51 17.27 -6.44
C LEU A 273 -13.29 17.07 -5.13
N SER A 274 -13.37 15.83 -4.67
CA SER A 274 -13.82 15.48 -3.32
C SER A 274 -12.85 16.02 -2.26
N GLY A 275 -13.29 16.11 -1.00
CA GLY A 275 -12.43 16.56 0.10
C GLY A 275 -11.16 15.73 0.25
N GLY A 276 -11.28 14.39 0.14
CA GLY A 276 -10.12 13.49 0.17
C GLY A 276 -9.14 13.72 -0.99
N GLU A 277 -9.65 13.94 -2.21
CA GLU A 277 -8.82 14.29 -3.37
C GLU A 277 -8.13 15.65 -3.23
N LYS A 278 -8.82 16.65 -2.68
CA LYS A 278 -8.21 17.96 -2.39
C LYS A 278 -7.09 17.83 -1.37
N ARG A 279 -7.28 17.03 -0.33
CA ARG A 279 -6.26 16.77 0.68
C ARG A 279 -5.05 16.03 0.11
N ARG A 280 -5.27 15.07 -0.79
CA ARG A 280 -4.19 14.41 -1.55
C ARG A 280 -3.40 15.39 -2.40
N LEU A 281 -4.10 16.30 -3.07
CA LEU A 281 -3.47 17.34 -3.88
C LEU A 281 -2.65 18.31 -3.03
N HIS A 282 -3.16 18.70 -1.86
CA HIS A 282 -2.45 19.54 -0.90
C HIS A 282 -1.18 18.86 -0.36
N LEU A 283 -1.28 17.58 0.03
CA LEU A 283 -0.13 16.76 0.43
C LEU A 283 0.94 16.77 -0.66
N LEU A 284 0.54 16.52 -1.90
CA LEU A 284 1.44 16.51 -3.05
C LEU A 284 2.06 17.88 -3.31
N GLY A 285 1.33 18.97 -3.08
CA GLY A 285 1.87 20.34 -3.10
C GLY A 285 3.01 20.52 -2.10
N VAL A 286 2.81 20.13 -0.84
CA VAL A 286 3.85 20.19 0.22
C VAL A 286 5.08 19.35 -0.15
N LEU A 287 4.89 18.16 -0.72
CA LEU A 287 5.99 17.31 -1.17
C LEU A 287 6.74 17.89 -2.38
N ALA A 288 6.06 18.67 -3.22
CA ALA A 288 6.64 19.32 -4.39
C ALA A 288 7.52 20.54 -4.04
N GLU A 289 7.38 21.13 -2.85
CA GLU A 289 8.14 22.31 -2.41
C GLU A 289 9.66 22.08 -2.26
N ASN A 290 10.15 20.84 -2.48
CA ASN A 290 11.55 20.44 -2.25
C ASN A 290 12.03 20.84 -0.84
N ALA A 291 11.16 20.66 0.15
CA ALA A 291 11.47 20.85 1.56
C ALA A 291 12.50 19.82 2.05
N ASN A 292 13.30 20.19 3.04
CA ASN A 292 14.24 19.28 3.71
C ASN A 292 13.80 18.92 5.13
N VAL A 293 12.75 19.59 5.62
CA VAL A 293 12.01 19.27 6.83
C VAL A 293 10.55 19.14 6.45
N LEU A 294 9.94 18.00 6.75
CA LEU A 294 8.52 17.77 6.56
C LEU A 294 7.82 17.73 7.91
N LEU A 295 6.79 18.55 8.05
CA LEU A 295 5.94 18.63 9.22
C LEU A 295 4.54 18.16 8.84
N PHE A 296 4.07 17.09 9.46
CA PHE A 296 2.72 16.56 9.24
C PHE A 296 1.88 16.67 10.52
N ASP A 297 0.85 17.51 10.52
CA ASP A 297 -0.11 17.60 11.61
C ASP A 297 -1.37 16.78 11.27
N GLU A 298 -1.55 15.63 11.93
CA GLU A 298 -2.61 14.65 11.68
C GLU A 298 -2.62 14.09 10.24
N ALA A 299 -1.53 13.43 9.83
CA ALA A 299 -1.44 12.79 8.50
C ALA A 299 -2.47 11.66 8.29
N GLY A 300 -2.80 10.89 9.32
CA GLY A 300 -3.59 9.65 9.19
C GLY A 300 -5.11 9.82 9.00
N ASN A 301 -5.69 10.94 9.45
CA ASN A 301 -7.14 10.98 9.75
C ASN A 301 -8.06 11.12 8.53
N ASN A 302 -7.56 11.57 7.37
CA ASN A 302 -8.39 11.86 6.20
C ASN A 302 -7.71 11.42 4.88
N LEU A 303 -6.75 10.49 4.96
CA LEU A 303 -6.10 9.92 3.78
C LEU A 303 -6.49 8.44 3.67
N ASP A 304 -6.89 8.04 2.46
CA ASP A 304 -7.23 6.65 2.20
C ASP A 304 -6.01 5.73 2.40
N ILE A 305 -6.25 4.48 2.76
CA ILE A 305 -5.22 3.45 2.95
C ILE A 305 -4.17 3.42 1.81
N PRO A 306 -4.55 3.43 0.51
CA PRO A 306 -3.56 3.43 -0.57
C PRO A 306 -2.67 4.67 -0.58
N THR A 307 -3.24 5.82 -0.22
CA THR A 307 -2.50 7.09 -0.14
C THR A 307 -1.52 7.08 1.01
N LEU A 308 -1.92 6.52 2.16
CA LEU A 308 -1.02 6.36 3.31
C LEU A 308 0.17 5.46 2.95
N THR A 309 -0.05 4.36 2.22
CA THR A 309 1.06 3.51 1.76
C THR A 309 2.03 4.27 0.86
N ILE A 310 1.53 5.03 -0.12
CA ILE A 310 2.39 5.85 -1.01
C ILE A 310 3.18 6.89 -0.21
N LEU A 311 2.54 7.50 0.80
CA LEU A 311 3.20 8.45 1.69
C LEU A 311 4.27 7.76 2.56
N GLU A 312 3.99 6.57 3.10
CA GLU A 312 4.96 5.76 3.85
C GLU A 312 6.19 5.44 2.99
N ASP A 313 6.00 4.99 1.75
CA ASP A 313 7.08 4.68 0.82
C ASP A 313 7.92 5.92 0.51
N TYR A 314 7.27 7.06 0.25
CA TYR A 314 7.94 8.33 0.03
C TYR A 314 8.76 8.78 1.26
N LEU A 315 8.17 8.72 2.45
CA LEU A 315 8.84 9.13 3.69
C LEU A 315 9.99 8.19 4.05
N ASN A 316 9.91 6.92 3.65
CA ASN A 316 10.97 5.95 3.83
C ASN A 316 12.21 6.23 2.98
N SER A 317 12.03 6.70 1.75
CA SER A 317 13.16 7.17 0.91
C SER A 317 13.56 8.63 1.21
N PHE A 318 12.74 9.36 1.97
CA PHE A 318 12.99 10.76 2.29
C PHE A 318 14.26 10.97 3.11
N SER A 319 15.19 11.71 2.50
CA SER A 319 16.48 12.06 3.11
C SER A 319 16.41 13.47 3.69
N GLY A 320 15.75 13.58 4.83
CA GLY A 320 15.55 14.84 5.56
C GLY A 320 14.89 14.60 6.92
N ILE A 321 14.52 15.68 7.59
CA ILE A 321 13.85 15.58 8.89
C ILE A 321 12.36 15.37 8.66
N VAL A 322 11.77 14.41 9.36
CA VAL A 322 10.32 14.18 9.34
C VAL A 322 9.80 14.35 10.76
N ILE A 323 8.83 15.23 10.96
CA ILE A 323 8.12 15.37 12.22
C ILE A 323 6.64 15.16 11.93
N THR A 324 6.05 14.15 12.57
CA THR A 324 4.67 13.77 12.32
C THR A 324 3.88 13.69 13.61
N VAL A 325 2.69 14.26 13.60
CA VAL A 325 1.62 14.03 14.57
C VAL A 325 0.67 13.07 13.88
N SER A 326 0.55 11.85 14.39
CA SER A 326 -0.43 10.91 13.89
C SER A 326 -1.01 10.09 15.03
N HIS A 327 -2.29 9.75 14.89
CA HIS A 327 -2.96 8.75 15.73
C HIS A 327 -2.87 7.35 15.10
N ASP A 328 -2.46 7.26 13.83
CA ASP A 328 -2.22 6.00 13.16
C ASP A 328 -0.92 5.37 13.67
N ARG A 329 -1.09 4.27 14.40
CA ARG A 329 -0.02 3.50 15.03
C ARG A 329 0.87 2.81 14.00
N TYR A 330 0.30 2.39 12.87
CA TYR A 330 1.02 1.67 11.82
C TYR A 330 1.96 2.62 11.09
N PHE A 331 1.45 3.80 10.76
CA PHE A 331 2.25 4.89 10.20
C PHE A 331 3.40 5.28 11.12
N LEU A 332 3.15 5.43 12.43
CA LEU A 332 4.20 5.76 13.39
C LEU A 332 5.25 4.66 13.52
N ASP A 333 4.84 3.38 13.54
CA ASP A 333 5.78 2.25 13.63
C ASP A 333 6.72 2.17 12.42
N ASN A 334 6.22 2.43 11.22
CA ASN A 334 7.03 2.31 10.00
C ASN A 334 7.97 3.50 9.76
N ILE A 335 7.58 4.69 10.20
CA ILE A 335 8.29 5.92 9.84
C ILE A 335 9.14 6.43 11.00
N VAL A 336 8.69 6.33 12.25
CA VAL A 336 9.30 7.09 13.35
C VAL A 336 10.38 6.30 14.05
N ASP A 337 11.53 6.94 14.29
CA ASP A 337 12.63 6.38 15.08
C ASP A 337 12.57 6.80 16.56
N ARG A 338 11.87 7.90 16.86
CA ARG A 338 11.77 8.47 18.20
C ARG A 338 10.42 9.15 18.43
N ILE A 339 9.81 8.87 19.58
CA ILE A 339 8.48 9.37 19.94
C ILE A 339 8.58 10.40 21.08
N PHE A 340 7.85 11.50 20.91
CA PHE A 340 7.58 12.51 21.91
C PHE A 340 6.15 12.36 22.45
N GLU A 341 6.03 11.99 23.72
CA GLU A 341 4.75 11.96 24.43
C GLU A 341 4.56 13.29 25.16
N LEU A 342 3.52 14.03 24.77
CA LEU A 342 3.07 15.22 25.50
C LEU A 342 2.06 14.79 26.57
N ASP A 343 2.36 15.10 27.84
CA ASP A 343 1.49 14.75 28.97
C ASP A 343 0.32 15.72 29.19
N GLY A 344 0.30 16.85 28.45
CA GLY A 344 -0.70 17.91 28.59
C GLY A 344 -0.53 18.81 29.81
N LYS A 345 0.56 18.65 30.56
CA LYS A 345 0.95 19.49 31.71
C LYS A 345 2.20 20.32 31.44
N GLY A 346 2.72 20.27 30.21
CA GLY A 346 3.90 21.02 29.79
C GLY A 346 5.15 20.17 29.63
N HIS A 347 5.11 18.87 29.95
CA HIS A 347 6.29 18.01 29.86
C HIS A 347 6.24 17.10 28.63
N ILE A 348 7.40 16.97 27.99
CA ILE A 348 7.60 16.04 26.88
C ILE A 348 8.49 14.90 27.38
N ARG A 349 7.98 13.67 27.26
CA ARG A 349 8.79 12.47 27.47
C ARG A 349 9.27 11.94 26.13
N GLN A 350 10.50 11.43 26.11
CA GLN A 350 11.15 10.92 24.90
C GLN A 350 11.29 9.41 24.99
N PHE A 351 10.92 8.72 23.92
CA PHE A 351 11.07 7.27 23.78
C PHE A 351 11.81 6.97 22.49
N GLU A 352 12.77 6.05 22.55
CA GLU A 352 13.46 5.54 21.35
C GLU A 352 12.71 4.33 20.80
N GLY A 353 12.58 4.27 19.47
CA GLY A 353 11.83 3.22 18.77
C GLY A 353 10.46 3.69 18.28
N GLY A 354 9.76 2.73 17.67
CA GLY A 354 8.42 2.94 17.13
C GLY A 354 7.33 3.00 18.20
N TYR A 355 6.08 3.06 17.76
CA TYR A 355 4.91 3.07 18.63
C TYR A 355 4.77 1.78 19.46
N THR A 356 5.05 0.63 18.87
CA THR A 356 5.03 -0.67 19.55
C THR A 356 6.06 -0.73 20.70
N ASP A 357 7.24 -0.14 20.52
CA ASP A 357 8.26 -0.05 21.56
C ASP A 357 7.82 0.86 22.71
N TYR A 358 7.23 2.01 22.37
CA TYR A 358 6.60 2.92 23.34
C TYR A 358 5.54 2.19 24.20
N LEU A 359 4.68 1.38 23.59
CA LEU A 359 3.68 0.61 24.34
C LEU A 359 4.29 -0.42 25.29
N ASN A 360 5.38 -1.07 24.87
CA ASN A 360 6.07 -2.04 25.69
C ASN A 360 6.71 -1.38 26.92
N VAL A 361 7.32 -0.21 26.75
CA VAL A 361 7.86 0.58 27.88
C VAL A 361 6.74 1.01 28.81
N LYS A 362 5.64 1.55 28.28
CA LYS A 362 4.50 2.01 29.09
C LYS A 362 3.82 0.86 29.85
N LYS A 363 3.71 -0.34 29.25
CA LYS A 363 3.24 -1.55 29.93
C LYS A 363 4.18 -1.99 31.05
N ARG A 364 5.51 -1.91 30.84
CA ARG A 364 6.50 -2.22 31.89
C ARG A 364 6.46 -1.20 33.03
N GLU A 365 6.27 0.08 32.72
CA GLU A 365 6.11 1.14 33.73
C GLU A 365 4.81 1.00 34.51
N SER A 366 3.68 0.79 33.85
CA SER A 366 2.39 0.58 34.53
C SER A 366 2.35 -0.72 35.34
N ALA A 367 3.04 -1.76 34.90
CA ALA A 367 3.28 -2.95 35.70
C ALA A 367 4.19 -2.65 36.90
N SER A 368 5.29 -1.91 36.73
CA SER A 368 6.19 -1.58 37.85
C SER A 368 5.54 -0.67 38.90
N THR A 369 4.59 0.21 38.53
CA THR A 369 3.78 0.98 39.49
C THR A 369 2.78 0.13 40.29
N GLN A 370 2.44 -1.07 39.82
CA GLN A 370 1.63 -2.06 40.58
C GLN A 370 2.48 -3.03 41.42
N PHE A 371 3.81 -3.03 41.25
CA PHE A 371 4.74 -3.95 41.92
C PHE A 371 5.62 -3.30 43.01
N THR A 372 5.32 -2.07 43.45
CA THR A 372 6.01 -1.44 44.60
C THR A 372 5.48 -1.88 45.97
N ASP A 373 4.72 -2.99 46.04
CA ASP A 373 4.36 -3.61 47.30
C ASP A 373 4.38 -5.14 47.19
N LYS A 374 5.59 -5.70 46.96
CA LYS A 374 6.11 -6.89 47.67
C LYS A 374 7.44 -7.39 47.09
N THR A 375 8.36 -7.55 48.04
CA THR A 375 9.47 -8.52 48.09
C THR A 375 10.71 -8.29 47.24
N GLU A 376 11.69 -7.66 47.91
CA GLU A 376 13.07 -8.16 47.97
C GLU A 376 13.12 -9.69 48.18
N ASN A 377 13.81 -10.38 47.27
CA ASN A 377 14.72 -11.52 47.45
C ASN A 377 14.56 -12.54 46.32
N SER A 378 15.49 -12.50 45.35
CA SER A 378 16.20 -13.70 44.89
C SER A 378 17.22 -13.34 43.82
N ARG A 379 18.49 -13.43 44.21
CA ARG A 379 19.66 -13.49 43.33
C ARG A 379 19.70 -14.83 42.58
N GLY A 380 20.06 -14.77 41.30
CA GLY A 380 20.81 -15.82 40.59
C GLY A 380 20.00 -16.71 39.65
N ASN A 381 20.15 -16.54 38.33
CA ASN A 381 21.14 -17.26 37.53
C ASN A 381 20.99 -16.91 36.05
N LEU A 382 22.08 -16.47 35.40
CA LEU A 382 22.20 -16.43 33.94
C LEU A 382 22.78 -17.76 33.44
N PRO A 383 22.24 -18.32 32.35
CA PRO A 383 23.01 -19.21 31.48
C PRO A 383 23.55 -18.43 30.27
N LYS A 384 24.77 -18.82 29.90
CA LYS A 384 25.64 -18.31 28.85
C LYS A 384 25.21 -18.74 27.45
N ASP A 385 25.70 -17.99 26.46
CA ASP A 385 25.77 -18.28 25.03
C ASP A 385 26.24 -19.72 24.70
N PRO A 386 25.98 -20.15 23.46
CA PRO A 386 27.10 -20.49 22.61
C PRO A 386 27.08 -19.77 21.26
N ALA A 387 28.18 -19.08 20.99
CA ALA A 387 28.66 -18.77 19.65
C ALA A 387 29.38 -19.99 19.03
N GLU A 388 29.44 -19.97 17.69
CA GLU A 388 30.33 -20.65 16.73
C GLU A 388 29.55 -21.54 15.73
N SER A 389 29.33 -21.08 14.50
CA SER A 389 30.24 -21.00 13.35
C SER A 389 30.42 -22.32 12.60
N ASN A 390 30.02 -22.35 11.32
CA ASN A 390 30.95 -22.75 10.26
C ASN A 390 30.52 -22.21 8.88
N PRO A 391 31.47 -21.97 7.95
CA PRO A 391 31.34 -21.02 6.85
C PRO A 391 31.20 -21.66 5.45
N LYS A 392 30.92 -20.77 4.48
CA LYS A 392 31.11 -20.87 3.02
C LYS A 392 29.99 -21.53 2.18
N SER A 393 29.30 -20.69 1.40
CA SER A 393 29.39 -20.77 -0.07
C SER A 393 28.98 -19.43 -0.70
N TRP A 394 29.97 -18.68 -1.19
CA TRP A 394 29.77 -17.48 -2.00
C TRP A 394 29.65 -17.85 -3.49
N LYS A 395 28.82 -17.08 -4.20
CA LYS A 395 28.73 -16.91 -5.66
C LYS A 395 28.13 -18.06 -6.49
N GLN A 396 26.88 -17.87 -6.88
CA GLN A 396 26.41 -18.14 -8.25
C GLN A 396 25.04 -17.47 -8.46
N ASN A 397 25.04 -16.20 -8.87
CA ASN A 397 23.91 -15.58 -9.56
C ASN A 397 24.51 -14.73 -10.69
N ALA A 398 24.98 -15.42 -11.73
CA ALA A 398 25.13 -14.84 -13.05
C ALA A 398 23.90 -15.27 -13.85
N PRO A 399 23.31 -14.42 -14.71
CA PRO A 399 22.16 -14.79 -15.51
C PRO A 399 22.55 -15.96 -16.43
N GLN A 400 22.08 -17.16 -16.10
CA GLN A 400 22.20 -18.30 -17.01
C GLN A 400 21.37 -17.97 -18.25
N LYS A 401 22.04 -17.93 -19.41
CA LYS A 401 21.34 -17.88 -20.69
C LYS A 401 20.42 -19.10 -20.75
N VAL A 402 19.12 -18.83 -20.67
CA VAL A 402 18.08 -19.83 -20.89
C VAL A 402 18.38 -20.45 -22.25
N LYS A 403 18.56 -21.76 -22.32
CA LYS A 403 18.67 -22.51 -23.57
C LYS A 403 17.73 -23.69 -23.45
N PHE A 404 17.08 -24.05 -24.54
CA PHE A 404 16.32 -25.30 -24.61
C PHE A 404 17.20 -26.49 -24.21
N SER A 405 16.66 -27.36 -23.37
CA SER A 405 17.15 -28.72 -23.25
C SER A 405 16.95 -29.46 -24.59
N TYR A 406 17.82 -30.40 -24.94
CA TYR A 406 17.71 -31.20 -26.18
C TYR A 406 16.33 -31.87 -26.32
N LYS A 407 15.69 -32.22 -25.20
CA LYS A 407 14.32 -32.76 -25.18
C LYS A 407 13.26 -31.70 -25.48
N GLU A 408 13.42 -30.48 -24.97
CA GLU A 408 12.50 -29.36 -25.17
C GLU A 408 12.57 -28.82 -26.61
N GLN A 409 13.75 -28.88 -27.24
CA GLN A 409 13.92 -28.46 -28.63
C GLN A 409 13.20 -29.41 -29.60
N ARG A 410 13.31 -30.72 -29.39
CA ARG A 410 12.52 -31.71 -30.16
C ARG A 410 11.03 -31.61 -29.87
N GLU A 411 10.65 -31.33 -28.63
CA GLU A 411 9.26 -31.11 -28.25
C GLU A 411 8.71 -29.88 -28.97
N PHE A 412 9.44 -28.76 -29.00
CA PHE A 412 9.07 -27.54 -29.72
C PHE A 412 8.86 -27.75 -31.22
N GLU A 413 9.68 -28.59 -31.86
CA GLU A 413 9.53 -28.90 -33.29
C GLU A 413 8.32 -29.78 -33.62
N THR A 414 7.79 -30.54 -32.65
CA THR A 414 6.73 -31.56 -32.87
C THR A 414 5.40 -31.21 -32.21
N ILE A 415 5.40 -30.29 -31.25
CA ILE A 415 4.23 -29.94 -30.45
C ILE A 415 3.11 -29.27 -31.28
N ASP A 416 3.47 -28.55 -32.35
CA ASP A 416 2.48 -27.98 -33.29
C ASP A 416 1.73 -29.08 -34.05
N ASP A 417 2.45 -30.12 -34.49
CA ASP A 417 1.86 -31.27 -35.18
C ASP A 417 1.04 -32.15 -34.22
N ASP A 418 1.50 -32.33 -32.98
CA ASP A 418 0.78 -33.04 -31.93
C ASP A 418 -0.57 -32.36 -31.59
N ILE A 419 -0.56 -31.03 -31.43
CA ILE A 419 -1.77 -30.23 -31.18
C ILE A 419 -2.73 -30.35 -32.37
N ALA A 420 -2.22 -30.24 -33.61
CA ALA A 420 -3.05 -30.39 -34.80
C ALA A 420 -3.71 -31.78 -34.89
N ALA A 421 -2.98 -32.84 -34.53
CA ALA A 421 -3.51 -34.21 -34.52
C ALA A 421 -4.58 -34.41 -33.43
N LEU A 422 -4.40 -33.84 -32.24
CA LEU A 422 -5.39 -33.88 -31.16
C LEU A 422 -6.66 -33.11 -31.53
N GLU A 423 -6.54 -31.93 -32.14
CA GLU A 423 -7.67 -31.17 -32.65
C GLU A 423 -8.45 -31.92 -33.75
N GLU A 424 -7.75 -32.61 -34.66
CA GLU A 424 -8.38 -33.45 -35.68
C GLU A 424 -9.12 -34.64 -35.05
N ARG A 425 -8.55 -35.23 -33.98
CA ARG A 425 -9.19 -36.32 -33.25
C ARG A 425 -10.46 -35.89 -32.53
N ILE A 426 -10.46 -34.72 -31.89
CA ILE A 426 -11.67 -34.16 -31.26
C ILE A 426 -12.78 -33.92 -32.29
N GLU A 427 -12.41 -33.46 -33.49
CA GLU A 427 -13.38 -33.23 -34.56
C GLU A 427 -13.97 -34.54 -35.09
N LYS A 428 -13.15 -35.59 -35.26
CA LYS A 428 -13.63 -36.94 -35.61
C LYS A 428 -14.57 -37.50 -34.55
N ILE A 429 -14.24 -37.33 -33.26
CA ILE A 429 -15.11 -37.75 -32.14
C ILE A 429 -16.43 -36.97 -32.18
N LYS A 430 -16.42 -35.65 -32.42
CA LYS A 430 -17.64 -34.84 -32.57
C LYS A 430 -18.51 -35.30 -33.75
N MET A 431 -17.91 -35.65 -34.89
CA MET A 431 -18.66 -36.23 -36.01
C MET A 431 -19.28 -37.58 -35.65
N GLN A 432 -18.56 -38.43 -34.89
CA GLN A 432 -19.06 -39.72 -34.42
C GLN A 432 -20.18 -39.59 -33.38
N ILE A 433 -20.12 -38.57 -32.51
CA ILE A 433 -21.19 -38.23 -31.56
C ILE A 433 -22.47 -37.87 -32.33
N ASN A 434 -22.36 -36.99 -33.33
CA ASN A 434 -23.49 -36.60 -34.18
C ASN A 434 -24.05 -37.77 -34.99
N ALA A 435 -23.20 -38.67 -35.48
CA ALA A 435 -23.62 -39.84 -36.26
C ALA A 435 -24.28 -40.95 -35.40
N ASN A 436 -23.97 -41.02 -34.11
CA ASN A 436 -24.47 -42.05 -33.18
C ASN A 436 -25.48 -41.50 -32.15
N ALA A 437 -26.24 -40.45 -32.51
CA ALA A 437 -27.17 -39.75 -31.62
C ALA A 437 -28.24 -40.62 -30.94
N THR A 438 -28.54 -41.81 -31.46
CA THR A 438 -29.55 -42.74 -30.93
C THR A 438 -28.99 -43.88 -30.07
N ASN A 439 -27.66 -44.00 -29.92
CA ASN A 439 -27.04 -45.07 -29.12
C ASN A 439 -26.41 -44.52 -27.83
N SER A 440 -27.13 -44.62 -26.72
CA SER A 440 -26.73 -44.07 -25.41
C SER A 440 -25.43 -44.63 -24.85
N VAL A 441 -25.09 -45.89 -25.15
CA VAL A 441 -23.85 -46.53 -24.67
C VAL A 441 -22.63 -45.98 -25.43
N LYS A 442 -22.71 -45.90 -26.76
CA LYS A 442 -21.63 -45.34 -27.59
C LYS A 442 -21.44 -43.84 -27.38
N LEU A 443 -22.51 -43.09 -27.09
CA LEU A 443 -22.40 -41.67 -26.78
C LEU A 443 -21.59 -41.42 -25.51
N LYS A 444 -21.81 -42.21 -24.46
CA LYS A 444 -21.06 -42.09 -23.20
C LYS A 444 -19.57 -42.35 -23.41
N GLU A 445 -19.22 -43.40 -24.15
CA GLU A 445 -17.82 -43.71 -24.50
C GLU A 445 -17.16 -42.58 -25.32
N LEU A 446 -17.88 -42.01 -26.28
CA LEU A 446 -17.38 -40.91 -27.11
C LEU A 446 -17.22 -39.59 -26.32
N PHE A 447 -18.10 -39.31 -25.35
CA PHE A 447 -17.93 -38.16 -24.46
C PHE A 447 -16.73 -38.33 -23.51
N GLU A 448 -16.54 -39.52 -22.94
CA GLU A 448 -15.35 -39.82 -22.12
C GLU A 448 -14.06 -39.76 -22.95
N GLU A 449 -14.07 -40.21 -24.20
CA GLU A 449 -12.93 -40.05 -25.11
C GLU A 449 -12.70 -38.57 -25.46
N GLN A 450 -13.76 -37.80 -25.71
CA GLN A 450 -13.67 -36.37 -25.98
C GLN A 450 -13.03 -35.62 -24.80
N GLU A 451 -13.45 -35.90 -23.56
CA GLU A 451 -12.94 -35.24 -22.36
C GLU A 451 -11.45 -35.57 -22.13
N LYS A 452 -11.05 -36.82 -22.35
CA LYS A 452 -9.63 -37.23 -22.27
C LYS A 452 -8.77 -36.56 -23.33
N VAL A 453 -9.22 -36.51 -24.58
CA VAL A 453 -8.46 -35.87 -25.67
C VAL A 453 -8.43 -34.35 -25.47
N GLN A 454 -9.48 -33.76 -24.91
CA GLN A 454 -9.50 -32.34 -24.54
C GLN A 454 -8.49 -32.03 -23.42
N ALA A 455 -8.43 -32.84 -22.37
CA ALA A 455 -7.44 -32.67 -21.30
C ALA A 455 -5.99 -32.80 -21.82
N GLN A 456 -5.74 -33.72 -22.75
CA GLN A 456 -4.43 -33.87 -23.42
C GLN A 456 -4.09 -32.66 -24.29
N LEU A 457 -5.08 -32.10 -24.99
CA LEU A 457 -4.92 -30.89 -25.77
C LEU A 457 -4.58 -29.69 -24.87
N ASP A 458 -5.25 -29.57 -23.73
CA ASP A 458 -5.00 -28.49 -22.78
C ASP A 458 -3.58 -28.59 -22.18
N GLU A 459 -3.16 -29.79 -21.75
CA GLU A 459 -1.80 -30.04 -21.24
C GLU A 459 -0.72 -29.72 -22.31
N LYS A 460 -0.93 -30.17 -23.55
CA LYS A 460 -0.01 -29.87 -24.67
C LYS A 460 -0.01 -28.38 -25.01
N THR A 461 -1.15 -27.69 -24.90
CA THR A 461 -1.24 -26.25 -25.13
C THR A 461 -0.49 -25.46 -24.06
N GLU A 462 -0.60 -25.84 -22.78
CA GLU A 462 0.17 -25.22 -21.71
C GLU A 462 1.67 -25.41 -21.89
N ARG A 463 2.07 -26.62 -22.30
CA ARG A 463 3.46 -26.95 -22.60
C ARG A 463 3.98 -26.18 -23.82
N TRP A 464 3.14 -25.95 -24.82
CA TRP A 464 3.44 -25.13 -25.98
C TRP A 464 3.64 -23.65 -25.63
N VAL A 465 2.79 -23.10 -24.75
CA VAL A 465 2.95 -21.73 -24.23
C VAL A 465 4.28 -21.58 -23.50
N TYR A 466 4.61 -22.53 -22.62
CA TYR A 466 5.88 -22.55 -21.89
C TYR A 466 7.10 -22.58 -22.80
N LEU A 467 7.11 -23.47 -23.81
CA LEU A 467 8.23 -23.58 -24.74
C LEU A 467 8.38 -22.33 -25.62
N ASN A 468 7.29 -21.69 -26.02
CA ASN A 468 7.34 -20.43 -26.78
C ASN A 468 7.84 -19.25 -25.95
N GLU A 469 7.47 -19.14 -24.67
CA GLU A 469 8.02 -18.11 -23.76
C GLU A 469 9.53 -18.26 -23.59
N ILE A 470 10.03 -19.50 -23.56
CA ILE A 470 11.47 -19.79 -23.55
C ILE A 470 12.11 -19.43 -24.89
N ALA A 471 11.47 -19.75 -26.02
CA ALA A 471 11.95 -19.38 -27.36
C ALA A 471 12.13 -17.86 -27.51
N GLU A 472 11.17 -17.07 -27.03
CA GLU A 472 11.25 -15.60 -27.08
C GLU A 472 12.37 -15.05 -26.21
N LYS A 473 12.54 -15.59 -25.00
CA LYS A 473 13.67 -15.22 -24.12
C LYS A 473 15.04 -15.55 -24.74
N ILE A 474 15.09 -16.56 -25.60
CA ILE A 474 16.30 -16.95 -26.36
C ILE A 474 16.50 -16.04 -27.59
N GLY A 475 15.42 -15.68 -28.29
CA GLY A 475 15.46 -14.86 -29.51
C GLY A 475 15.68 -13.36 -29.29
N CYS A 476 15.52 -12.86 -28.06
CA CYS A 476 15.81 -11.47 -27.68
C CYS A 476 17.27 -11.21 -27.24
N VAL A 477 18.22 -12.10 -27.56
CA VAL A 477 19.66 -11.94 -27.25
C VAL A 477 20.49 -11.67 -28.49
#